data_AF-A0A9X6KEP9-F1
#
_entry.id   AF-A0A9X6KEP9-F1
#
_cell.length_a   1.000
_cell.length_b   1.000
_cell.length_c   1.000
_cell.angle_alpha   90.00
_cell.angle_beta   90.00
_cell.angle_gamma   90.00
#
_symmetry.space_group_name_H-M   'P 1'
#
loop_
_entity.id
_entity.type
_entity.pdbx_description
1 polymer ?
#
loop_
_entity_poly.entity_id
_entity_poly.type
_entity_poly.pdbx_seq_one_letter_code
_entity_poly.pdbx_strand_id
1 'polypeptide(L)' 'MVDSYSIEIKGTDNKTYLLCDEDSNEVLTFATYEEADDYNYEFEDTLSDGLTSRVVKTSEYFN' A
#
# COMPACT_ATOMS: atom_id res chain seq x y z
N MET A 1 18.91 -6.94 -1.33
CA MET A 1 17.70 -6.32 -1.89
C MET A 1 17.41 -5.11 -1.04
N VAL A 2 17.16 -3.95 -1.65
CA VAL A 2 16.61 -2.80 -0.93
C VAL A 2 15.23 -3.24 -0.43
N ASP A 3 15.02 -3.24 0.88
CA ASP A 3 13.68 -3.34 1.44
C ASP A 3 12.86 -2.20 0.82
N SER A 4 11.77 -2.55 0.14
CA SER A 4 10.79 -1.61 -0.36
C SER A 4 9.50 -1.77 0.43
N TYR A 5 8.73 -0.69 0.49
CA TYR A 5 7.47 -0.64 1.20
C TYR A 5 6.34 -0.41 0.22
N SER A 6 5.17 -0.97 0.51
CA SER A 6 3.96 -0.79 -0.29
C SER A 6 2.79 -0.56 0.64
N ILE A 7 1.67 -0.13 0.08
CA ILE A 7 0.44 0.08 0.84
C ILE A 7 -0.49 -1.12 0.60
N GLU A 8 -0.79 -1.83 1.67
CA GLU A 8 -1.81 -2.87 1.71
C GLU A 8 -3.16 -2.21 1.97
N ILE A 9 -4.17 -2.58 1.18
CA ILE A 9 -5.56 -2.19 1.38
C ILE A 9 -6.36 -3.43 1.74
N LYS A 10 -7.02 -3.40 2.89
CA LYS A 10 -7.88 -4.48 3.35
C LYS A 10 -9.34 -4.11 3.13
N GLY A 11 -10.02 -4.95 2.35
CA GLY A 11 -11.45 -4.83 2.08
C GLY A 11 -12.33 -5.49 3.14
N THR A 12 -13.61 -5.16 3.11
CA THR A 12 -14.65 -5.76 3.96
C THR A 12 -14.84 -7.26 3.69
N ASP A 13 -14.47 -7.72 2.49
CA ASP A 13 -14.52 -9.14 2.09
C ASP A 13 -13.37 -9.98 2.67
N ASN A 14 -12.59 -9.43 3.60
CA ASN A 14 -11.35 -9.99 4.12
C ASN A 14 -10.31 -10.31 3.02
N LYS A 15 -10.48 -9.68 1.85
CA LYS A 15 -9.52 -9.69 0.76
C LYS A 15 -8.52 -8.56 0.96
N THR A 16 -7.30 -8.84 0.52
CA THR A 16 -6.17 -7.94 0.61
C THR A 16 -5.77 -7.52 -0.80
N TYR A 17 -5.54 -6.24 -0.99
CA TYR A 17 -5.10 -5.62 -2.22
C TYR A 17 -3.82 -4.83 -1.96
N LEU A 18 -3.03 -4.59 -3.01
CA LEU A 18 -1.89 -3.68 -2.95
C LEU A 18 -2.22 -2.45 -3.78
N LEU A 19 -1.85 -1.28 -3.28
CA LEU A 19 -1.99 -0.04 -4.03
C LEU A 19 -1.08 -0.09 -5.26
N CYS A 20 -1.64 0.23 -6.43
CA CYS A 20 -0.90 0.34 -7.68
C CYS A 20 -0.72 1.81 -8.08
N ASP A 21 0.35 2.08 -8.81
CA ASP A 21 0.57 3.33 -9.53
C ASP A 21 -0.57 3.57 -10.53
N GLU A 22 -1.10 4.80 -10.56
CA GLU A 22 -2.28 5.17 -11.33
C GLU A 22 -2.12 4.89 -12.84
N ASP A 23 -0.89 4.98 -13.36
CA ASP A 23 -0.60 4.88 -14.78
C ASP A 23 -0.09 3.49 -15.22
N SER A 24 0.41 2.67 -14.29
CA SER A 24 1.25 1.52 -14.67
C SER A 24 0.68 0.15 -14.33
N ASN A 25 -0.42 0.03 -13.56
CA ASN A 25 -0.87 -1.24 -12.94
C ASN A 25 0.23 -1.94 -12.12
N GLU A 26 1.37 -1.31 -11.91
CA GLU A 26 2.49 -1.78 -11.10
C GLU A 26 2.21 -1.39 -9.65
N VAL A 27 2.62 -2.24 -8.71
CA VAL A 27 2.47 -1.93 -7.29
C VAL A 27 3.27 -0.70 -6.94
N LEU A 28 2.64 0.26 -6.27
CA LEU A 28 3.31 1.45 -5.78
C LEU A 28 4.29 1.03 -4.67
N THR A 29 5.57 1.32 -4.88
CA THR A 29 6.65 0.99 -3.95
C THR A 29 7.39 2.23 -3.51
N PHE A 30 7.72 2.28 -2.22
CA PHE A 30 8.47 3.35 -1.57
C PHE A 30 9.83 2.82 -1.09
N ALA A 31 10.83 3.69 -1.08
CA ALA A 31 12.18 3.35 -0.65
C ALA A 31 12.29 3.26 0.88
N THR A 32 11.48 4.04 1.60
CA THR A 32 11.47 4.08 3.06
C THR A 32 10.07 3.90 3.64
N TYR A 33 10.01 3.46 4.90
CA TYR A 33 8.74 3.38 5.62
C TYR A 33 8.11 4.76 5.80
N GLU A 34 8.91 5.79 6.10
CA GLU A 34 8.42 7.15 6.35
C GLU A 34 7.71 7.73 5.13
N GLU A 35 8.24 7.54 3.92
CA GLU A 35 7.57 7.97 2.68
C GLU A 35 6.24 7.23 2.45
N ALA A 36 6.21 5.92 2.73
CA ALA A 36 5.00 5.13 2.60
C ALA A 36 3.94 5.51 3.64
N ASP A 37 4.36 5.84 4.87
CA ASP A 37 3.48 6.20 5.98
C ASP A 37 2.86 7.59 5.77
N ASP A 38 3.66 8.57 5.33
CA ASP A 38 3.21 9.91 4.97
C ASP A 38 2.19 9.86 3.82
N TYR A 39 2.50 9.11 2.75
CA TYR A 39 1.57 8.89 1.65
C TYR A 39 0.31 8.15 2.13
N ASN A 40 0.45 7.11 2.96
CA ASN A 40 -0.69 6.34 3.45
C ASN A 40 -1.65 7.23 4.26
N TYR A 41 -1.13 8.17 5.04
CA TYR A 41 -1.96 9.12 5.80
C TYR A 41 -2.84 9.97 4.89
N GLU A 42 -2.29 10.49 3.79
CA GLU A 42 -3.08 11.24 2.80
C GLU A 42 -4.04 10.32 2.02
N PHE A 43 -3.59 9.11 1.69
CA PHE A 43 -4.40 8.13 0.98
C PHE A 43 -5.60 7.63 1.79
N GLU A 44 -5.48 7.52 3.11
CA GLU A 44 -6.58 7.09 4.00
C GLU A 44 -7.82 8.00 3.90
N ASP A 45 -7.65 9.29 3.64
CA ASP A 45 -8.77 10.22 3.43
C ASP A 45 -9.53 9.94 2.12
N THR A 46 -8.84 9.33 1.14
CA THR A 46 -9.41 8.97 -0.16
C THR A 46 -10.06 7.57 -0.16
N LEU A 47 -9.78 6.76 0.87
CA LEU A 47 -10.33 5.41 0.97
C LEU A 47 -11.85 5.46 1.21
N SER A 48 -12.56 4.59 0.52
CA SER A 48 -13.99 4.41 0.76
C SER A 48 -14.25 3.83 2.15
N ASP A 49 -15.37 4.23 2.75
CA ASP A 49 -15.82 3.72 4.04
C ASP A 49 -15.77 2.18 4.13
N GLY A 50 -15.17 1.68 5.20
CA GLY A 50 -15.03 0.25 5.47
C GLY A 50 -13.78 -0.40 4.88
N LEU A 51 -12.97 0.35 4.12
CA LEU A 51 -11.61 -0.04 3.77
C LEU A 51 -10.63 0.46 4.83
N THR A 52 -9.54 -0.26 5.01
CA THR A 52 -8.40 0.18 5.83
C THR A 52 -7.13 -0.01 5.04
N SER A 53 -6.15 0.88 5.20
CA SER A 53 -4.82 0.67 4.63
C SER A 53 -3.74 0.56 5.70
N ARG A 54 -2.59 0.01 5.32
CA ARG A 54 -1.38 -0.01 6.14
C ARG A 54 -0.14 -0.15 5.28
N VAL A 55 0.97 0.37 5.78
CA VAL A 55 2.28 0.16 5.17
C VAL A 55 2.76 -1.27 5.46
N VAL A 56 3.22 -1.95 4.42
CA VAL A 56 3.77 -3.32 4.47
C VAL A 56 5.10 -3.38 3.72
N LYS A 57 5.89 -4.43 3.96
CA LYS A 57 7.09 -4.65 3.15
C LYS A 57 6.70 -5.33 1.85
N THR A 58 7.20 -4.83 0.72
CA THR A 58 6.91 -5.39 -0.60
C THR A 58 7.35 -6.86 -0.72
N SER A 59 8.42 -7.24 0.00
CA SER A 59 8.93 -8.62 0.06
C SER A 59 7.97 -9.64 0.70
N GLU A 60 6.92 -9.19 1.41
CA GLU A 60 5.89 -10.08 1.93
C GLU A 60 5.00 -10.67 0.82
N TYR A 61 4.94 -10.02 -0.35
CA TYR A 61 4.07 -10.43 -1.47
C TYR A 61 4.86 -10.85 -2.71
N PHE A 62 6.05 -10.28 -2.91
CA PHE A 62 6.92 -10.57 -4.04
C PHE A 62 8.22 -11.18 -3.51
N ASN A 63 8.25 -12.51 -3.41
CA ASN A 63 9.47 -13.27 -3.10
C ASN A 63 10.20 -13.68 -4.38
#